data_AF-G0QDH2-F1
#
_entry.id   AF-G0QDH2-F1
#
_cell.length_a   1.000
_cell.length_b   1.000
_cell.length_c   1.000
_cell.angle_alpha   90.00
_cell.angle_beta   90.00
_cell.angle_gamma   90.00
#
_symmetry.space_group_name_H-M   'P 1'
#
loop_
_entity.id
_entity.type
_entity.pdbx_description
1 polymer ?
#
loop_
_entity_poly.entity_id
_entity_poly.type
_entity_poly.pdbx_seq_one_letter_code
_entity_poly.pdbx_strand_id
1 'polypeptide(L)' 'MLVVEMNASGQFRGLVQKELGQYGEKLSSLLKYNGNPFEPGDIVEGFEEALLNGGNVSGPETTFVPAAGD' A
#
# COMPACT_ATOMS: atom_id res chain seq x y z
N MET A 1 -3.68 -7.87 -4.38
CA MET A 1 -4.44 -6.58 -4.41
C MET A 1 -3.73 -5.48 -3.61
N LEU A 2 -3.73 -4.22 -4.07
CA LEU A 2 -3.08 -3.06 -3.41
C LEU A 2 -4.11 -2.12 -2.78
N VAL A 3 -3.87 -1.67 -1.55
CA VAL A 3 -4.65 -0.64 -0.84
C VAL A 3 -3.90 0.68 -0.86
N VAL A 4 -4.51 1.76 -1.35
CA VAL A 4 -3.94 3.11 -1.28
C VAL A 4 -4.61 3.85 -0.12
N GLU A 5 -3.82 4.31 0.84
CA GLU A 5 -4.38 4.95 2.04
C GLU A 5 -3.48 6.06 2.61
N MET A 6 -4.10 7.17 3.00
CA MET A 6 -3.42 8.36 3.52
C MET A 6 -3.26 8.28 5.05
N ASN A 7 -2.54 7.26 5.51
CA ASN A 7 -2.21 7.07 6.92
C ASN A 7 -0.88 6.32 7.08
N ALA A 8 -0.27 6.40 8.27
CA ALA A 8 1.05 5.82 8.54
C ALA A 8 1.07 4.31 8.82
N SER A 9 -0.08 3.67 9.04
CA SER A 9 -0.14 2.33 9.69
C SER A 9 -0.95 1.28 8.94
N GLY A 10 -1.53 1.62 7.80
CA GLY A 10 -2.33 0.69 7.01
C GLY A 10 -3.68 0.33 7.64
N GLN A 11 -4.35 1.30 8.27
CA GLN A 11 -5.54 1.02 9.10
C GLN A 11 -6.71 0.41 8.32
N PHE A 12 -6.97 0.88 7.09
CA PHE A 12 -8.06 0.35 6.28
C PHE A 12 -7.75 -1.08 5.85
N ARG A 13 -6.52 -1.33 5.37
CA ARG A 13 -6.04 -2.69 5.09
C ARG A 13 -6.22 -3.60 6.30
N GLY A 14 -5.85 -3.13 7.50
CA GLY A 14 -5.97 -3.90 8.74
C GLY A 14 -7.40 -4.33 9.04
N LEU A 15 -8.38 -3.43 8.88
CA LEU A 15 -9.80 -3.75 9.05
C LEU A 15 -10.27 -4.76 7.99
N VAL A 16 -9.92 -4.56 6.72
CA VAL A 16 -10.32 -5.48 5.65
C VAL A 16 -9.74 -6.87 5.87
N GLN A 17 -8.45 -6.97 6.23
CA GLN A 17 -7.83 -8.26 6.52
C GLN A 17 -8.43 -8.95 7.76
N LYS A 18 -8.75 -8.18 8.80
CA LYS A 18 -9.37 -8.71 10.02
C LYS A 18 -10.75 -9.33 9.74
N GLU A 19 -11.57 -8.66 8.95
CA GLU A 19 -12.97 -9.06 8.73
C GLU A 19 -13.14 -10.01 7.54
N LEU A 20 -12.32 -9.86 6.49
CA LEU A 20 -12.48 -10.55 5.20
C LEU A 20 -11.25 -11.37 4.77
N GLY A 21 -10.14 -11.32 5.51
CA GLY A 21 -8.88 -11.94 5.11
C GLY A 21 -8.92 -13.47 4.98
N GLN A 22 -9.91 -14.13 5.56
CA GLN A 22 -10.11 -15.58 5.39
C GLN A 22 -10.67 -15.97 4.00
N TYR A 23 -11.21 -15.00 3.24
CA TYR A 23 -11.91 -15.25 1.96
C TYR A 23 -11.18 -14.69 0.74
N GLY A 24 -10.05 -14.01 0.92
CA GLY A 24 -9.38 -13.28 -0.15
C GLY A 24 -7.86 -13.36 -0.09
N GLU A 25 -7.23 -12.79 -1.12
CA GLU A 25 -5.78 -12.63 -1.15
C GLU A 25 -5.28 -11.76 0.00
N LYS A 26 -4.05 -12.00 0.44
CA LYS A 26 -3.37 -11.09 1.35
C LYS A 26 -3.14 -9.74 0.66
N LEU A 27 -3.33 -8.67 1.41
CA LEU A 27 -3.29 -7.30 0.88
C LEU A 27 -1.97 -6.59 1.20
N SER A 28 -1.45 -5.85 0.23
CA SER A 28 -0.37 -4.87 0.40
C SER A 28 -0.93 -3.46 0.47
N SER A 29 -0.16 -2.51 1.01
CA SER A 29 -0.53 -1.08 1.07
C SER A 29 0.50 -0.19 0.39
N LEU A 30 0.02 0.90 -0.20
CA LEU A 30 0.80 2.10 -0.54
C LEU A 30 0.33 3.23 0.39
N LEU A 31 1.22 3.66 1.28
CA LEU A 31 0.94 4.63 2.33
C LEU A 31 1.49 6.00 1.97
N LYS A 32 0.80 7.06 2.36
CA LYS A 32 1.32 8.44 2.36
C LYS A 32 0.94 9.13 3.66
N TYR A 33 1.92 9.73 4.34
CA TYR A 33 1.71 10.39 5.63
C TYR A 33 2.56 11.65 5.78
N ASN A 34 2.53 12.51 4.76
CA ASN A 34 3.24 13.80 4.76
C ASN A 34 2.30 15.01 4.79
N GLY A 35 0.99 14.79 4.92
CA GLY A 35 -0.03 15.84 4.94
C GLY A 35 -0.51 16.32 3.55
N ASN A 36 0.17 15.93 2.47
CA ASN A 36 -0.23 16.25 1.11
C ASN A 36 -1.07 15.12 0.49
N PRO A 37 -2.14 15.43 -0.27
CA PRO A 37 -2.91 14.42 -1.00
C PRO A 37 -2.03 13.57 -1.91
N PHE A 38 -2.50 12.37 -2.26
CA PHE A 38 -1.90 11.62 -3.36
C PHE A 38 -2.10 12.37 -4.68
N GLU A 39 -1.01 12.58 -5.41
CA GLU A 39 -1.06 12.95 -6.82
C GLU A 39 -1.27 11.69 -7.67
N PRO A 40 -1.87 11.79 -8.86
CA PRO A 40 -1.99 10.63 -9.75
C PRO A 40 -0.66 9.94 -10.05
N GLY A 41 0.43 10.69 -10.14
CA GLY A 41 1.79 10.17 -10.33
C GLY A 41 2.26 9.29 -9.18
N ASP A 42 1.99 9.67 -7.93
CA ASP A 42 2.36 8.88 -6.74
C ASP A 42 1.75 7.46 -6.79
N ILE A 43 0.51 7.35 -7.29
CA ILE A 43 -0.21 6.08 -7.36
C ILE A 43 0.34 5.20 -8.48
N VAL A 44 0.61 5.79 -9.66
CA VAL A 44 1.15 5.06 -10.81
C VAL A 44 2.55 4.53 -10.49
N GLU A 45 3.43 5.40 -10.00
CA GLU A 45 4.81 5.02 -9.63
C GLU A 45 4.81 3.97 -8.52
N GLY A 46 4.06 4.20 -7.44
CA GLY A 46 3.99 3.25 -6.32
C GLY A 46 3.40 1.89 -6.71
N PHE A 47 2.45 1.85 -7.66
CA PHE A 47 1.89 0.60 -8.17
C PHE A 47 2.87 -0.16 -9.07
N GLU A 48 3.54 0.53 -9.98
CA GLU A 48 4.55 -0.06 -10.86
C GLU A 48 5.71 -0.64 -10.06
N GLU A 49 6.23 0.11 -9.07
CA GLU A 49 7.31 -0.37 -8.21
C GLU A 49 6.88 -1.56 -7.33
N ALA A 50 5.65 -1.54 -6.80
CA ALA A 50 5.11 -2.63 -5.99
C ALA A 50 5.00 -3.95 -6.75
N LEU A 51 4.62 -3.91 -8.04
CA LEU A 51 4.40 -5.13 -8.85
C LEU A 51 5.62 -5.56 -9.67
N LEU A 52 6.43 -4.62 -10.15
CA LEU A 52 7.53 -4.91 -11.06
C LEU A 52 8.88 -5.05 -10.33
N ASN A 53 9.07 -4.33 -9.22
CA ASN A 53 10.37 -4.23 -8.54
C ASN A 53 10.40 -4.92 -7.16
N GLY A 54 9.44 -5.82 -6.89
CA GLY A 54 9.43 -6.61 -5.66
C GLY A 54 9.24 -5.78 -4.39
N GLY A 55 8.55 -4.64 -4.48
CA GLY A 55 8.17 -3.85 -3.31
C GLY A 55 9.26 -2.93 -2.74
N ASN A 56 10.37 -2.76 -3.45
CA ASN A 56 11.36 -1.75 -3.08
C ASN A 56 10.93 -0.37 -3.60
N VAL A 57 9.98 0.24 -2.90
CA VAL A 57 9.50 1.59 -3.23
C VAL A 57 10.46 2.61 -2.64
N SER A 58 11.21 3.29 -3.51
CA SER A 58 12.03 4.45 -3.17
C SER A 58 11.54 5.67 -3.96
N GLY A 59 10.22 5.87 -3.96
CA GLY A 59 9.55 7.08 -4.46
C GLY A 59 9.47 8.20 -3.40
N PRO A 60 9.18 9.45 -3.81
CA PRO A 60 9.51 10.65 -3.04
C PRO A 60 8.79 10.79 -1.70
N GLU A 61 7.59 10.22 -1.49
CA GLU A 61 6.82 10.49 -0.26
C GLU A 61 5.88 9.33 0.14
N THR A 62 6.01 8.16 -0.50
CA THR A 62 5.12 7.01 -0.29
C THR A 62 5.87 5.80 0.28
N THR A 63 5.20 5.00 1.09
CA THR A 63 5.76 3.78 1.68
C THR A 63 4.96 2.56 1.25
N PHE A 64 5.62 1.60 0.62
CA PHE A 64 5.02 0.30 0.34
C PHE A 64 5.12 -0.62 1.55
N VAL A 65 4.01 -1.27 1.87
CA VAL A 65 3.95 -2.30 2.89
C VAL A 65 3.50 -3.60 2.23
N PRO A 66 4.35 -4.65 2.21
CA PRO A 66 4.01 -5.90 1.57
C PRO A 66 2.85 -6.59 2.29
N ALA A 67 2.24 -7.54 1.58
CA ALA A 67 1.29 -8.46 2.17
C ALA A 67 1.98 -9.30 3.25
N ALA A 68 1.36 -9.46 4.42
CA ALA A 68 2.00 -10.13 5.54
C ALA A 68 2.23 -11.63 5.26
N GLY A 69 3.48 -12.05 5.11
CA GLY A 69 3.89 -13.47 5.13
C GLY A 69 4.82 -13.91 4.01
N ASP A 70 5.90 -13.16 3.80
CA ASP A 70 7.21 -13.66 3.37
C ASP A 70 8.20 -13.46 4.53
#